data_AF-A0A2N9L3F0-F1
#
_entry.id   AF-A0A2N9L3F0-F1
#
_cell.length_a   1.000
_cell.length_b   1.000
_cell.length_c   1.000
_cell.angle_alpha   90.00
_cell.angle_beta   90.00
_cell.angle_gamma   90.00
#
_symmetry.space_group_name_H-M   'P 1'
#
loop_
_entity.id
_entity.type
_entity.pdbx_description
1 polymer ?
#
loop_
_entity_poly.entity_id
_entity_poly.type
_entity_poly.pdbx_seq_one_letter_code
_entity_poly.pdbx_strand_id
1 'polypeptide(L)'
;MFVAICAWTQAGAAVNPAYAKLLTATDVSKVTGLSGVQLVPRNPSKGAGGDLNFALPNGKQMLMVTFLDTDAYNQSKAQKSVYGGDVKDLGDDAFIGKVMGTESILYFRKGARGAALSSFIDTDKGWPGSPYVNQQQLRQLAALILSRM
;
A
#
# COMPACT_ATOMS: atom_id res chain seq x y z
N MET A 1 -40.45 20.26 -18.16
CA MET A 1 -39.05 20.71 -18.19
C MET A 1 -38.22 19.67 -17.46
N PHE A 2 -37.60 18.74 -18.18
CA PHE A 2 -36.81 17.64 -17.60
C PHE A 2 -35.37 18.11 -17.44
N VAL A 3 -34.86 18.11 -16.21
CA VAL A 3 -33.44 18.36 -15.93
C VAL A 3 -32.73 17.01 -16.00
N ALA A 4 -31.95 16.80 -17.06
CA ALA A 4 -31.05 15.67 -17.17
C ALA A 4 -29.85 15.90 -16.23
N ILE A 5 -29.75 15.10 -15.17
CA ILE A 5 -28.59 15.10 -14.28
C ILE A 5 -27.55 14.18 -14.93
N CYS A 6 -26.53 14.76 -15.57
CA CYS A 6 -25.35 14.01 -16.00
C CYS A 6 -24.59 13.54 -14.75
N ALA A 7 -24.85 12.31 -14.30
CA ALA A 7 -24.04 11.64 -13.31
C ALA A 7 -22.69 11.27 -13.97
N TRP A 8 -21.66 12.09 -13.75
CA TRP A 8 -20.29 11.70 -14.08
C TRP A 8 -19.84 10.65 -13.08
N THR A 9 -20.02 9.37 -13.41
CA THR A 9 -19.30 8.30 -12.72
C THR A 9 -17.83 8.42 -13.08
N GLN A 10 -17.03 9.02 -12.19
CA GLN A 10 -15.58 8.98 -12.31
C GLN A 10 -15.12 7.53 -12.15
N ALA A 11 -14.97 6.82 -13.27
CA ALA A 11 -14.36 5.50 -13.28
C ALA A 11 -12.92 5.66 -12.77
N GLY A 12 -12.55 4.88 -11.74
CA GLY A 12 -11.18 4.86 -11.24
C GLY A 12 -10.21 4.45 -12.36
N ALA A 13 -8.99 4.98 -12.34
CA ALA A 13 -7.99 4.62 -13.34
C ALA A 13 -7.65 3.12 -13.21
N ALA A 14 -7.59 2.42 -14.36
CA ALA A 14 -7.23 1.02 -14.42
C ALA A 14 -5.83 0.78 -13.83
N VAL A 15 -5.64 -0.38 -13.18
CA VAL A 15 -4.37 -0.75 -12.57
C VAL A 15 -3.33 -1.03 -13.65
N ASN A 16 -2.10 -0.53 -13.48
CA ASN A 16 -1.00 -0.81 -14.40
C ASN A 16 -0.65 -2.31 -14.39
N PRO A 17 -0.76 -3.04 -15.52
CA PRO A 17 -0.47 -4.47 -15.58
C PRO A 17 0.98 -4.82 -15.18
N ALA A 18 1.93 -3.92 -15.45
CA ALA A 18 3.33 -4.12 -15.07
C ALA A 18 3.56 -4.10 -13.56
N TYR A 19 2.68 -3.45 -12.81
CA TYR A 19 2.69 -3.47 -11.34
C TYR A 19 1.82 -4.59 -10.78
N ALA A 20 0.69 -4.91 -11.41
CA ALA A 20 -0.19 -5.98 -10.97
C ALA A 20 0.49 -7.36 -10.93
N LYS A 21 1.52 -7.59 -11.77
CA LYS A 21 2.35 -8.81 -11.71
C LYS A 21 3.31 -8.86 -10.51
N LEU A 22 3.60 -7.74 -9.86
CA LEU A 22 4.54 -7.67 -8.74
C LEU A 22 3.89 -8.10 -7.42
N LEU A 23 2.61 -7.76 -7.23
CA LEU A 23 1.84 -8.19 -6.08
C LEU A 23 0.37 -8.41 -6.44
N THR A 24 -0.13 -9.62 -6.23
CA THR A 24 -1.52 -9.98 -6.53
C THR A 24 -2.37 -10.00 -5.26
N ALA A 25 -3.70 -9.93 -5.42
CA ALA A 25 -4.62 -10.10 -4.30
C ALA A 25 -4.48 -11.47 -3.62
N THR A 26 -4.16 -12.52 -4.39
CA THR A 26 -3.88 -13.87 -3.86
C THR A 26 -2.65 -13.90 -2.96
N ASP A 27 -1.57 -13.20 -3.34
CA ASP A 27 -0.38 -13.07 -2.49
C ASP A 27 -0.72 -12.36 -1.19
N VAL A 28 -1.47 -11.25 -1.28
CA VAL A 28 -1.88 -10.46 -0.10
C VAL A 28 -2.74 -11.31 0.82
N SER A 29 -3.76 -12.00 0.30
CA SER A 29 -4.58 -12.94 1.09
C SER A 29 -3.74 -14.03 1.76
N LYS A 30 -2.78 -14.62 1.05
CA LYS A 30 -1.92 -15.69 1.59
C LYS A 30 -1.03 -15.20 2.74
N VAL A 31 -0.43 -14.03 2.61
CA VAL A 31 0.47 -13.47 3.64
C VAL A 31 -0.31 -12.94 4.83
N THR A 32 -1.47 -12.32 4.60
CA THR A 32 -2.25 -11.67 5.67
C THR A 32 -3.22 -12.61 6.38
N GLY A 33 -3.59 -13.72 5.74
CA GLY A 33 -4.67 -14.60 6.20
C GLY A 33 -6.07 -14.01 5.99
N LEU A 34 -6.19 -12.83 5.37
CA LEU A 34 -7.47 -12.17 5.09
C LEU A 34 -8.12 -12.78 3.85
N SER A 35 -9.39 -13.16 3.96
CA SER A 35 -10.16 -13.74 2.88
C SER A 35 -10.83 -12.65 2.01
N GLY A 36 -10.98 -12.96 0.72
CA GLY A 36 -11.70 -12.10 -0.22
C GLY A 36 -11.02 -10.74 -0.48
N VAL A 37 -9.70 -10.64 -0.30
CA VAL A 37 -8.95 -9.43 -0.67
C VAL A 37 -9.10 -9.19 -2.16
N GLN A 38 -9.32 -7.94 -2.54
CA GLN A 38 -9.48 -7.53 -3.93
C GLN A 38 -8.50 -6.42 -4.28
N LEU A 39 -7.90 -6.51 -5.45
CA LEU A 39 -7.17 -5.40 -6.07
C LEU A 39 -8.21 -4.45 -6.68
N VAL A 40 -8.21 -3.19 -6.26
CA VAL A 40 -9.19 -2.19 -6.69
C VAL A 40 -8.53 -1.06 -7.51
N PRO A 41 -9.28 -0.42 -8.43
CA PRO A 41 -8.78 0.72 -9.22
C PRO A 41 -8.36 1.90 -8.35
N ARG A 42 -7.49 2.75 -8.91
CA ARG A 42 -7.07 4.00 -8.25
C ARG A 42 -8.28 4.92 -8.07
N ASN A 43 -8.57 5.27 -6.82
CA ASN A 43 -9.58 6.24 -6.44
C ASN A 43 -9.15 6.99 -5.14
N PRO A 44 -8.39 8.10 -5.28
CA PRO A 44 -7.86 8.83 -4.13
C PRO A 44 -8.95 9.38 -3.19
N SER A 45 -10.14 9.70 -3.69
CA SER A 45 -11.25 10.19 -2.84
C SER A 45 -11.80 9.12 -1.90
N LYS A 46 -11.41 7.85 -2.08
CA LYS A 46 -11.73 6.73 -1.20
C LYS A 46 -10.49 6.15 -0.50
N GLY A 47 -9.36 6.86 -0.53
CA GLY A 47 -8.09 6.42 0.03
C GLY A 47 -7.27 5.49 -0.87
N ALA A 48 -7.82 5.03 -2.01
CA ALA A 48 -7.11 4.19 -2.99
C ALA A 48 -6.19 5.02 -3.90
N GLY A 49 -5.19 5.68 -3.31
CA GLY A 49 -4.30 6.62 -3.99
C GLY A 49 -3.03 6.01 -4.58
N GLY A 50 -2.76 4.72 -4.35
CA GLY A 50 -1.53 4.05 -4.79
C GLY A 50 -1.61 3.53 -6.22
N ASP A 51 -0.52 2.89 -6.63
CA ASP A 51 -0.42 2.14 -7.89
C ASP A 51 -1.12 0.78 -7.81
N LEU A 52 -1.06 0.13 -6.65
CA LEU A 52 -1.89 -1.01 -6.28
C LEU A 52 -2.64 -0.69 -5.00
N ASN A 53 -3.93 -0.96 -4.96
CA ASN A 53 -4.79 -0.70 -3.81
C ASN A 53 -5.57 -1.97 -3.51
N PHE A 54 -5.53 -2.43 -2.26
CA PHE A 54 -6.17 -3.67 -1.84
C PHE A 54 -7.24 -3.37 -0.81
N ALA A 55 -8.42 -3.95 -1.03
CA ALA A 55 -9.58 -3.78 -0.18
C ALA A 55 -10.14 -5.12 0.30
N LEU A 56 -10.79 -5.10 1.45
CA LEU A 56 -11.63 -6.19 1.95
C LEU A 56 -12.97 -6.26 1.19
N PRO A 57 -13.72 -7.37 1.28
CA PRO A 57 -15.03 -7.51 0.63
C PRO A 57 -16.05 -6.42 1.01
N ASN A 58 -15.91 -5.82 2.19
CA ASN A 58 -16.75 -4.72 2.66
C ASN A 58 -16.33 -3.34 2.10
N GLY A 59 -15.35 -3.30 1.19
CA GLY A 59 -14.86 -2.08 0.53
C GLY A 59 -13.84 -1.28 1.33
N LYS A 60 -13.48 -1.69 2.56
CA LYS A 60 -12.44 -1.01 3.35
C LYS A 60 -11.07 -1.25 2.73
N GLN A 61 -10.32 -0.17 2.53
CA GLN A 61 -8.92 -0.25 2.11
C GLN A 61 -8.09 -0.86 3.23
N MET A 62 -7.24 -1.83 2.88
CA MET A 62 -6.37 -2.51 3.85
C MET A 62 -4.88 -2.26 3.57
N LEU A 63 -4.49 -2.16 2.30
CA LEU A 63 -3.10 -1.98 1.88
C LEU A 63 -3.04 -1.13 0.62
N MET A 64 -2.15 -0.16 0.61
CA MET A 64 -1.79 0.64 -0.56
C MET A 64 -0.32 0.43 -0.88
N VAL A 65 -0.01 0.24 -2.16
CA VAL A 65 1.36 0.15 -2.69
C VAL A 65 1.60 1.33 -3.62
N THR A 66 2.65 2.07 -3.35
CA THR A 66 3.13 3.16 -4.22
C THR A 66 4.54 2.84 -4.67
N PHE A 67 4.78 2.76 -5.98
CA PHE A 67 6.11 2.60 -6.54
C PHE A 67 6.81 3.95 -6.60
N LEU A 68 8.10 3.95 -6.30
CA LEU A 68 8.92 5.15 -6.12
C LEU A 68 10.15 5.05 -7.02
N ASP A 69 10.62 6.19 -7.49
CA ASP A 69 12.01 6.31 -7.93
C ASP A 69 12.94 6.52 -6.72
N THR A 70 14.24 6.59 -6.98
CA THR A 70 15.26 6.81 -5.95
C THR A 70 15.08 8.13 -5.20
N ASP A 71 14.68 9.20 -5.90
CA ASP A 71 14.55 10.53 -5.29
C ASP A 71 13.37 10.58 -4.33
N ALA A 72 12.21 10.07 -4.74
CA ALA A 72 11.02 9.99 -3.89
C ALA A 72 11.27 9.11 -2.66
N TYR A 73 11.95 7.96 -2.82
CA TYR A 73 12.35 7.11 -1.70
C TYR A 73 13.27 7.86 -0.72
N ASN A 74 14.31 8.52 -1.22
CA ASN A 74 15.27 9.26 -0.39
C ASN A 74 14.60 10.45 0.33
N GLN A 75 13.67 11.13 -0.33
CA GLN A 75 12.87 12.18 0.28
C GLN A 75 12.02 11.64 1.44
N SER A 76 11.34 10.51 1.26
CA SER A 76 10.59 9.86 2.35
C SER A 76 11.50 9.45 3.51
N LYS A 77 12.70 8.91 3.22
CA LYS A 77 13.67 8.52 4.25
C LYS A 77 14.22 9.71 5.04
N ALA A 78 14.39 10.86 4.40
CA ALA A 78 14.89 12.08 5.03
C ALA A 78 13.85 12.79 5.92
N GLN A 79 12.55 12.49 5.76
CA GLN A 79 11.49 13.09 6.57
C GLN A 79 11.44 12.49 7.97
N LYS A 80 11.91 13.24 8.98
CA LYS A 80 11.95 12.80 10.39
C LYS A 80 10.58 12.37 10.96
N SER A 81 9.49 12.96 10.47
CA SER A 81 8.12 12.60 10.87
C SER A 81 7.65 11.26 10.31
N VAL A 82 8.28 10.79 9.22
CA VAL A 82 7.98 9.52 8.56
C VAL A 82 9.00 8.45 8.96
N TYR A 83 10.28 8.79 9.03
CA TYR A 83 11.34 7.82 9.28
C TYR A 83 11.25 7.19 10.68
N GLY A 84 11.06 5.87 10.71
CA GLY A 84 10.92 5.06 11.91
C GLY A 84 12.15 4.23 12.28
N GLY A 85 13.06 3.99 11.33
CA GLY A 85 14.27 3.20 11.52
C GLY A 85 14.55 2.24 10.35
N ASP A 86 15.81 1.89 10.14
CA ASP A 86 16.24 1.01 9.06
C ASP A 86 15.78 -0.44 9.27
N VAL A 87 15.53 -1.12 8.15
CA VAL A 87 15.20 -2.54 8.07
C VAL A 87 16.34 -3.26 7.36
N LYS A 88 16.98 -4.19 8.06
CA LYS A 88 18.02 -5.05 7.48
C LYS A 88 17.41 -6.18 6.65
N ASP A 89 18.23 -6.75 5.77
CA ASP A 89 17.96 -7.96 4.99
C ASP A 89 16.74 -7.88 4.06
N LEU A 90 16.43 -6.67 3.56
CA LEU A 90 15.31 -6.43 2.64
C LEU A 90 15.71 -5.46 1.53
N GLY A 91 15.94 -6.00 0.33
CA GLY A 91 16.40 -5.20 -0.81
C GLY A 91 17.80 -4.61 -0.59
N ASP A 92 18.11 -3.55 -1.33
CA ASP A 92 19.37 -2.81 -1.15
C ASP A 92 19.29 -1.84 0.04
N ASP A 93 18.09 -1.33 0.32
CA ASP A 93 17.79 -0.47 1.46
C ASP A 93 16.29 -0.55 1.77
N ALA A 94 15.95 -0.47 3.06
CA ALA A 94 14.58 -0.45 3.54
C ALA A 94 14.47 0.27 4.88
N PHE A 95 13.31 0.88 5.16
CA PHE A 95 13.04 1.52 6.45
C PHE A 95 11.55 1.48 6.79
N ILE A 96 11.26 1.53 8.09
CA ILE A 96 9.91 1.61 8.63
C ILE A 96 9.43 3.06 8.53
N GLY A 97 8.23 3.25 7.99
CA GLY A 97 7.55 4.54 7.97
C GLY A 97 6.47 4.63 9.04
N LYS A 98 6.34 5.81 9.65
CA LYS A 98 5.34 6.15 10.66
C LYS A 98 4.30 7.10 10.06
N VAL A 99 3.04 6.86 10.37
CA VAL A 99 1.92 7.79 10.11
C VAL A 99 1.21 8.02 11.43
N MET A 100 1.13 9.27 11.86
CA MET A 100 0.55 9.65 13.16
C MET A 100 1.13 8.85 14.35
N GLY A 101 2.42 8.52 14.29
CA GLY A 101 3.11 7.73 15.32
C GLY A 101 2.98 6.20 15.17
N THR A 102 2.14 5.69 14.26
CA THR A 102 1.98 4.25 14.01
C THR A 102 2.90 3.77 12.90
N GLU A 103 3.69 2.74 13.17
CA GLU A 103 4.56 2.03 12.20
C GLU A 103 3.73 1.21 11.20
N SER A 104 3.09 1.92 10.27
CA SER A 104 2.11 1.39 9.32
C SER A 104 2.62 1.35 7.88
N ILE A 105 3.84 1.83 7.63
CA ILE A 105 4.44 1.81 6.29
C ILE A 105 5.77 1.05 6.32
N LEU A 106 6.06 0.33 5.24
CA LEU A 106 7.39 -0.20 4.95
C LEU A 106 7.85 0.34 3.59
N TYR A 107 8.98 1.04 3.59
CA TYR A 107 9.66 1.49 2.39
C TYR A 107 10.81 0.53 2.08
N PHE A 108 11.02 0.20 0.81
CA PHE A 108 12.16 -0.58 0.36
C PHE A 108 12.54 -0.23 -1.08
N ARG A 109 13.78 -0.54 -1.47
CA ARG A 109 14.25 -0.39 -2.85
C ARG A 109 15.24 -1.48 -3.28
N LYS A 110 15.36 -1.64 -4.59
CA LYS A 110 16.38 -2.44 -5.28
C LYS A 110 16.79 -1.70 -6.56
N GLY A 111 18.07 -1.37 -6.68
CA GLY A 111 18.58 -0.44 -7.69
C GLY A 111 17.84 0.89 -7.65
N ALA A 112 17.37 1.32 -8.82
CA ALA A 112 16.66 2.60 -9.02
C ALA A 112 15.14 2.53 -8.73
N ARG A 113 14.62 1.38 -8.31
CA ARG A 113 13.17 1.16 -8.10
C ARG A 113 12.88 0.96 -6.62
N GLY A 114 11.97 1.76 -6.09
CA GLY A 114 11.46 1.66 -4.72
C GLY A 114 9.97 1.35 -4.67
N ALA A 115 9.49 1.02 -3.49
CA ALA A 115 8.08 0.99 -3.18
C ALA A 115 7.83 1.31 -1.70
N ALA A 116 6.62 1.80 -1.41
CA ALA A 116 6.06 1.96 -0.08
C ALA A 116 4.81 1.10 0.06
N LEU A 117 4.75 0.26 1.08
CA LEU A 117 3.57 -0.53 1.44
C LEU A 117 2.95 0.10 2.68
N SER A 118 1.80 0.74 2.51
CA SER A 118 1.08 1.45 3.56
C SER A 118 -0.14 0.64 4.00
N SER A 119 -0.13 0.14 5.23
CA SER A 119 -1.30 -0.48 5.85
C SER A 119 -2.26 0.58 6.35
N PHE A 120 -3.54 0.40 6.05
CA PHE A 120 -4.60 1.16 6.71
C PHE A 120 -4.83 0.64 8.14
N ILE A 121 -5.46 1.46 8.96
CA ILE A 121 -5.79 1.14 10.35
C ILE A 121 -7.19 0.52 10.42
N ASP A 122 -7.26 -0.69 10.96
CA ASP A 122 -8.48 -1.35 11.36
C ASP A 122 -8.98 -0.77 12.69
N THR A 123 -10.10 -0.07 12.64
CA THR A 123 -10.76 0.50 13.82
C THR A 123 -11.95 -0.34 14.29
N ASP A 124 -12.26 -1.46 13.63
CA ASP A 124 -13.44 -2.27 13.94
C ASP A 124 -13.31 -2.98 15.30
N LYS A 125 -12.08 -3.14 15.79
CA LYS A 125 -11.75 -3.76 17.07
C LYS A 125 -11.56 -2.76 18.20
N GLY A 126 -11.87 -1.48 17.98
CA GLY A 126 -11.79 -0.41 18.97
C GLY A 126 -10.72 0.63 18.67
N TRP A 127 -10.61 1.61 19.57
CA TRP A 127 -9.65 2.72 19.49
C TRP A 127 -8.64 2.66 20.66
N PRO A 128 -7.33 2.82 20.40
CA PRO A 128 -6.73 3.01 19.08
C PRO A 128 -6.82 1.73 18.23
N GLY A 129 -7.08 1.92 16.93
CA GLY A 129 -7.10 0.82 15.96
C GLY A 129 -5.70 0.24 15.71
N SER A 130 -5.62 -0.82 14.91
CA SER A 130 -4.34 -1.47 14.55
C SER A 130 -4.20 -1.62 13.04
N PRO A 131 -2.98 -1.61 12.46
CA PRO A 131 -2.81 -1.86 11.04
C PRO A 131 -3.45 -3.19 10.60
N TYR A 132 -4.17 -3.21 9.47
CA TYR A 132 -4.64 -4.46 8.84
C TYR A 132 -3.48 -5.39 8.49
N VAL A 133 -2.33 -4.82 8.11
CA VAL A 133 -1.11 -5.52 7.73
C VAL A 133 0.01 -5.07 8.66
N ASN A 134 0.49 -5.98 9.52
CA ASN A 134 1.55 -5.66 10.47
C ASN A 134 2.94 -5.64 9.80
N GLN A 135 3.97 -5.17 10.50
CA GLN A 135 5.33 -5.05 9.97
C GLN A 135 5.95 -6.37 9.48
N GLN A 136 5.64 -7.50 10.12
CA GLN A 136 6.11 -8.81 9.66
C GLN A 136 5.49 -9.16 8.30
N GLN A 137 4.19 -8.96 8.15
CA GLN A 137 3.47 -9.20 6.90
C GLN A 137 3.92 -8.23 5.81
N LEU A 138 4.13 -6.94 6.13
CA LEU A 138 4.68 -5.96 5.18
C LEU A 138 6.04 -6.40 4.63
N ARG A 139 6.93 -6.94 5.48
CA ARG A 139 8.23 -7.47 5.05
C ARG A 139 8.09 -8.68 4.12
N GLN A 140 7.14 -9.57 4.39
CA GLN A 140 6.87 -10.72 3.52
C GLN A 140 6.33 -10.28 2.15
N LEU A 141 5.41 -9.31 2.13
CA LEU A 141 4.89 -8.72 0.88
C LEU A 141 5.98 -7.98 0.10
N ALA A 142 6.85 -7.23 0.80
CA ALA A 142 7.99 -6.56 0.20
C ALA A 142 8.97 -7.55 -0.45
N ALA A 143 9.28 -8.66 0.23
CA ALA A 143 10.12 -9.72 -0.34
C ALA A 143 9.52 -10.31 -1.63
N LEU A 144 8.20 -10.50 -1.69
CA LEU A 144 7.51 -10.94 -2.90
C LEU A 144 7.68 -9.93 -4.05
N ILE A 145 7.45 -8.64 -3.79
CA ILE A 145 7.65 -7.59 -4.79
C ILE A 145 9.10 -7.57 -5.27
N LEU A 146 10.07 -7.58 -4.35
CA LEU A 146 11.50 -7.57 -4.66
C LEU A 146 11.97 -8.77 -5.48
N SER A 147 11.34 -9.93 -5.30
CA SER A 147 11.63 -11.15 -6.09
C SER A 147 11.12 -11.07 -7.54
N ARG A 148 10.21 -10.13 -7.83
CA ARG A 148 9.54 -9.96 -9.13
C ARG A 148 9.91 -8.66 -9.84
N MET A 149 10.66 -7.78 -9.17
CA MET A 149 11.21 -6.52 -9.70
C MET A 149 12.40 -6.77 -10.63
#